data_AF-A0A2D6E2A4-F1
#
_entry.id   AF-A0A2D6E2A4-F1
#
_cell.length_a   1.000
_cell.length_b   1.000
_cell.length_c   1.000
_cell.angle_alpha   90.00
_cell.angle_beta   90.00
_cell.angle_gamma   90.00
#
_symmetry.space_group_name_H-M   'P 1'
#
loop_
_entity.id
_entity.type
_entity.pdbx_description
1 polymer ?
#
loop_
_entity_poly.entity_id
_entity_poly.type
_entity_poly.pdbx_seq_one_letter_code
_entity_poly.pdbx_strand_id
1 'polypeptide(L)' 'MKFYEVKQQLNNLRWLNLGYFRKKEDAEKYEEIYKASNASYPIKIEEKEFSNIKDFEKGKR' A
#
# COMPACT_ATOMS: atom_id res chain seq x y z
N MET A 1 -10.04 -0.19 10.98
CA MET A 1 -9.87 -1.47 10.23
C MET A 1 -8.50 -1.43 9.57
N LYS A 2 -7.68 -2.48 9.70
CA LYS A 2 -6.33 -2.52 9.10
C LYS A 2 -6.40 -2.87 7.62
N PHE A 3 -5.52 -2.27 6.82
CA PHE A 3 -5.33 -2.60 5.41
C PHE A 3 -3.84 -2.58 5.08
N TYR A 4 -3.48 -3.25 4.00
CA TYR A 4 -2.11 -3.40 3.52
C TYR A 4 -2.00 -2.66 2.18
N GLU A 5 -1.15 -1.66 2.13
CA GLU A 5 -0.84 -0.87 0.94
C GLU A 5 0.42 -1.42 0.29
N VAL A 6 0.33 -1.81 -0.98
CA VAL A 6 1.47 -2.24 -1.78
C VAL A 6 1.99 -1.03 -2.56
N LYS A 7 3.26 -0.69 -2.36
CA LYS A 7 3.94 0.44 -3.00
C LYS A 7 5.06 -0.04 -3.90
N GLN A 8 5.23 0.60 -5.05
CA GLN A 8 6.35 0.39 -5.96
C GLN A 8 7.15 1.67 -6.14
N GLN A 9 8.47 1.53 -6.18
CA GLN A 9 9.38 2.63 -6.46
C GLN A 9 9.81 2.60 -7.93
N LEU A 10 9.29 3.51 -8.75
CA LEU A 10 9.63 3.58 -10.19
C LEU A 10 10.94 4.34 -10.48
N ASN A 11 11.49 5.05 -9.49
CA ASN A 11 12.75 5.79 -9.59
C ASN A 11 13.29 6.12 -8.19
N ASN A 12 14.42 6.81 -8.10
CA ASN A 12 15.05 7.14 -6.80
C ASN A 12 14.23 8.07 -5.89
N LEU A 13 13.12 8.65 -6.34
CA LEU A 13 12.49 9.79 -5.67
C LEU A 13 11.04 9.57 -5.26
N ARG A 14 10.31 8.57 -5.80
CA ARG A 14 8.90 8.41 -5.43
C ARG A 14 8.40 6.98 -5.41
N TRP A 15 7.73 6.65 -4.32
CA TRP A 15 6.86 5.48 -4.19
C TRP A 15 5.47 5.80 -4.72
N LEU A 16 4.97 4.94 -5.60
CA LEU A 16 3.59 4.95 -6.09
C LEU A 16 2.83 3.77 -5.48
N ASN A 17 1.54 3.96 -5.26
CA ASN A 17 0.69 2.93 -4.70
C ASN A 17 0.12 2.06 -5.82
N LEU A 18 0.30 0.74 -5.70
CA LEU A 18 -0.21 -0.25 -6.65
C LEU A 18 -1.56 -0.82 -6.22
N GLY A 19 -1.79 -1.01 -4.92
CA GLY A 19 -3.01 -1.64 -4.44
C GLY A 19 -3.21 -1.56 -2.94
N TYR A 20 -4.46 -1.79 -2.52
CA TYR A 20 -4.90 -1.81 -1.13
C TYR A 20 -5.64 -3.11 -0.84
N PHE A 21 -5.21 -3.82 0.19
CA PHE A 21 -5.74 -5.14 0.54
C PHE A 21 -6.19 -5.19 1.99
N ARG A 22 -7.24 -5.95 2.28
CA ARG A 22 -7.70 -6.16 3.67
C ARG A 22 -6.92 -7.26 4.39
N LYS A 23 -6.45 -8.26 3.64
CA LYS A 23 -5.63 -9.36 4.14
C LYS A 23 -4.18 -9.18 3.70
N LYS A 24 -3.26 -9.62 4.56
CA LYS A 24 -1.82 -9.59 4.29
C LYS A 24 -1.44 -10.54 3.15
N GLU A 25 -2.01 -11.73 3.18
CA GLU A 25 -1.81 -12.80 2.18
C GLU A 25 -2.10 -12.32 0.75
N ASP A 26 -3.19 -11.56 0.57
CA ASP A 26 -3.56 -11.02 -0.74
C ASP A 26 -2.54 -9.98 -1.24
N ALA A 27 -2.00 -9.16 -0.33
CA ALA A 27 -0.97 -8.17 -0.65
C ALA A 27 0.36 -8.81 -1.04
N GLU A 28 0.77 -9.87 -0.32
CA GLU A 28 1.98 -10.64 -0.60
C GLU A 28 1.88 -11.37 -1.94
N LYS A 29 0.75 -12.03 -2.22
CA LYS A 29 0.51 -12.68 -3.52
C LYS A 29 0.52 -11.68 -4.67
N TYR A 30 -0.03 -10.49 -4.45
CA TYR A 30 0.02 -9.42 -5.46
C TYR A 30 1.45 -8.94 -5.70
N GLU A 31 2.25 -8.78 -4.64
CA GLU A 31 3.67 -8.44 -4.75
C GLU A 31 4.44 -9.50 -5.56
N GLU A 32 4.23 -10.80 -5.30
CA GLU A 32 4.89 -11.90 -6.01
C GLU A 32 4.60 -11.88 -7.51
N ILE A 33 3.32 -11.74 -7.89
CA ILE A 33 2.91 -11.64 -9.30
C ILE A 33 3.58 -10.43 -9.95
N TYR A 34 3.62 -9.30 -9.24
CA TYR A 34 4.15 -8.06 -9.80
C TYR A 34 5.68 -8.12 -9.95
N LYS A 35 6.39 -8.66 -8.96
CA LYS A 35 7.84 -8.92 -9.02
C LYS A 35 8.20 -9.84 -10.19
N ALA A 36 7.40 -10.88 -10.44
CA ALA A 36 7.59 -11.78 -11.57
C ALA A 36 7.45 -11.06 -12.93
N SER A 37 6.59 -10.03 -13.01
CA SER A 37 6.36 -9.26 -14.24
C SER A 37 7.37 -8.12 -14.48
N ASN A 38 7.88 -7.51 -13.41
CA ASN A 38 8.74 -6.32 -13.46
C ASN A 38 9.88 -6.44 -12.44
N ALA A 39 10.92 -7.19 -12.81
CA ALA A 39 12.05 -7.54 -11.94
C ALA A 39 12.99 -6.37 -11.55
N SER A 40 12.73 -5.14 -12.02
CA SER A 40 13.70 -4.03 -11.91
C SER A 40 13.44 -3.05 -10.77
N TYR A 41 12.25 -3.04 -10.16
CA TYR A 41 11.85 -1.97 -9.24
C TYR A 41 11.49 -2.52 -7.85
N PRO A 42 11.97 -1.90 -6.76
CA PRO A 42 11.65 -2.37 -5.42
C PRO A 42 10.17 -2.15 -5.09
N ILE A 43 9.59 -3.13 -4.37
CA ILE A 43 8.21 -3.14 -3.90
C ILE A 43 8.23 -3.23 -2.37
N LYS A 44 7.29 -2.53 -1.71
CA LYS A 44 7.15 -2.49 -0.25
C LYS A 44 5.68 -2.62 0.12
N ILE A 45 5.39 -3.42 1.14
CA ILE A 45 4.04 -3.53 1.74
C ILE A 45 4.03 -2.74 3.05
N GLU A 46 3.07 -1.85 3.23
CA GLU A 46 2.86 -1.07 4.45
C GLU A 46 1.48 -1.38 5.07
N GLU A 47 1.47 -1.72 6.34
CA GLU A 47 0.22 -1.81 7.10
C GLU A 47 -0.24 -0.41 7.50
N LYS A 48 -1.50 -0.10 7.19
CA LYS A 48 -2.14 1.15 7.54
C LYS A 48 -3.47 0.89 8.23
N GLU A 49 -3.78 1.73 9.21
CA GLU A 49 -5.08 1.73 9.85
C GLU A 49 -5.99 2.71 9.11
N PHE A 50 -7.22 2.28 8.78
CA PHE A 50 -8.27 3.23 8.42
C PHE A 50 -8.54 4.13 9.62
N SER A 51 -8.13 5.39 9.52
CA SER A 51 -8.68 6.46 10.35
C SER A 51 -10.18 6.52 10.07
N ASN A 52 -11.01 6.47 11.12
CA ASN A 52 -12.44 6.65 10.92
C ASN A 52 -12.67 8.07 10.39
N ILE A 53 -13.50 8.22 9.35
CA ILE A 53 -13.86 9.53 8.77
C ILE A 53 -14.34 10.53 9.85
N LYS A 54 -14.88 10.03 10.97
CA LYS A 54 -15.31 10.83 12.12
C LYS A 54 -14.17 11.58 12.83
N ASP A 55 -12.92 11.15 12.70
CA ASP A 55 -11.76 11.86 13.27
C ASP A 55 -11.36 13.07 12.41
N PHE A 56 -11.76 13.11 11.14
CA PHE A 56 -11.53 14.25 10.25
C PHE A 56 -12.46 15.44 10.53
N GLU A 57 -13.68 15.19 11.03
CA GLU A 57 -14.64 16.27 11.36
C GLU A 57 -14.27 17.03 12.64
N LYS A 58 -13.49 16.45 13.55
CA LYS A 58 -13.04 17.12 14.79
C LYS A 58 -11.91 18.13 14.59
N GLY A 59 -11.28 18.15 13.41
CA GLY A 59 -10.12 19.00 13.10
C GLY A 59 -10.43 20.30 12.37
N LYS A 60 -11.70 20.60 12.07
CA LYS A 60 -12.12 21.91 11.55
C LYS A 60 -12.91 22.67 12.63
N ARG A 61 -12.18 23.37 13.48
CA ARG A 61 -12.67 24.53 14.23
C ARG A 61 -11.70 25.67 14.02
#